data_AF-A0AAD3NI83-F1
#
_entry.id   AF-A0AAD3NI83-F1
#
_cell.length_a   1.000
_cell.length_b   1.000
_cell.length_c   1.000
_cell.angle_alpha   90.00
_cell.angle_beta   90.00
_cell.angle_gamma   90.00
#
_symmetry.space_group_name_H-M   'P 1'
#
loop_
_entity.id
_entity.type
_entity.pdbx_description
1 polymer ?
#
loop_
_entity_poly.entity_id
_entity_poly.type
_entity_poly.pdbx_seq_one_letter_code
_entity_poly.pdbx_strand_id
1 'polypeptide(L)'
;MMNQRRLPPLFLTVILCLSPWPTSGDTCTDDCPLKHYTSDRDEQCYDGCEERGYDYHWCHSTKGWGHCSPRKNVDDNGNACDKDYPCDKYGGDYYSCRLEKGGWGRCGRVESKTTIYQTINLKDCTDDCQYHESGKYFWCHTEDGWDYCSSDPDHTYKDVTCRPNHKCGAYGQTYSWCYTTDNDDWDYCGLISTRECKCSPQTSSKTDREQGGPERETDHFLQRRRPK
;
A
#
# COMPACT_ATOMS: atom_id res chain seq x y z
N MET A 1 -38.12 9.67 80.21
CA MET A 1 -37.44 8.35 80.35
C MET A 1 -36.89 7.96 78.99
N MET A 2 -35.60 7.63 78.97
CA MET A 2 -34.76 7.06 77.91
C MET A 2 -35.45 5.91 77.14
N ASN A 3 -35.11 5.50 75.92
CA ASN A 3 -34.16 5.87 74.87
C ASN A 3 -34.46 4.84 73.76
N GLN A 4 -34.81 5.26 72.54
CA GLN A 4 -34.94 4.34 71.40
C GLN A 4 -34.03 4.78 70.25
N ARG A 5 -32.99 3.96 70.09
CA ARG A 5 -32.10 3.69 68.95
C ARG A 5 -32.43 4.46 67.65
N ARG A 6 -31.55 5.39 67.26
CA ARG A 6 -31.49 5.92 65.89
C ARG A 6 -30.24 5.39 65.18
N LEU A 7 -30.48 4.76 64.03
CA LEU A 7 -29.48 4.25 63.08
C LEU A 7 -28.72 5.41 62.41
N PRO A 8 -27.46 5.20 61.98
CA PRO A 8 -26.65 6.24 61.33
C PRO A 8 -27.00 6.40 59.83
N PRO A 9 -26.76 7.57 59.23
CA PRO A 9 -27.03 7.82 57.81
C PRO A 9 -25.88 7.31 56.93
N LEU A 10 -26.23 6.59 55.87
CA LEU A 10 -25.33 6.20 54.80
C LEU A 10 -25.01 7.43 53.93
N PHE A 11 -23.79 7.94 54.03
CA PHE A 11 -23.23 8.90 53.08
C PHE A 11 -22.93 8.17 51.77
N LEU A 12 -23.74 8.46 50.74
CA LEU A 12 -23.55 8.00 49.37
C LEU A 12 -22.56 8.95 48.66
N THR A 13 -21.28 8.61 48.66
CA THR A 13 -20.28 9.28 47.83
C THR A 13 -20.36 8.74 46.40
N VAL A 14 -20.94 9.53 45.50
CA VAL A 14 -20.91 9.29 44.05
C VAL A 14 -19.51 9.63 43.55
N ILE A 15 -18.67 8.60 43.34
CA ILE A 15 -17.39 8.74 42.66
C ILE A 15 -17.66 8.79 41.16
N LEU A 16 -17.59 9.98 40.57
CA LEU A 16 -17.51 10.16 39.11
C LEU A 16 -16.14 9.66 38.65
N CYS A 17 -16.06 8.38 38.29
CA CYS A 17 -14.96 7.85 37.50
C CYS A 17 -15.07 8.43 36.08
N LEU A 18 -14.51 9.62 35.85
CA LEU A 18 -14.07 10.02 34.51
C LEU A 18 -12.87 9.13 34.18
N SER A 19 -13.12 7.89 33.77
CA SER A 19 -12.10 7.05 33.16
C SER A 19 -11.63 7.75 31.88
N PRO A 20 -10.36 8.20 31.79
CA PRO A 20 -9.80 8.62 30.53
C PRO A 20 -9.79 7.37 29.66
N TRP A 21 -10.68 7.31 28.66
CA TRP A 21 -10.55 6.30 27.64
C TRP A 21 -9.21 6.54 26.95
N PRO A 22 -8.28 5.58 26.95
CA PRO A 22 -7.15 5.67 26.06
C PRO A 22 -7.74 5.68 24.65
N THR A 23 -7.62 6.80 23.94
CA THR A 23 -7.69 6.79 22.49
C THR A 23 -6.55 5.92 22.02
N SER A 24 -6.81 4.62 21.89
CA SER A 24 -5.97 3.73 21.10
C SER A 24 -5.89 4.36 19.73
N GLY A 25 -4.76 5.01 19.44
CA GLY A 25 -4.40 5.31 18.08
C GLY A 25 -4.15 3.97 17.42
N ASP A 26 -5.19 3.43 16.78
CA ASP A 26 -5.07 2.24 15.95
C ASP A 26 -4.03 2.54 14.88
N THR A 27 -2.81 2.01 15.04
CA THR A 27 -1.78 2.08 14.02
C THR A 27 -2.11 1.05 12.95
N CYS A 28 -3.04 1.40 12.07
CA CYS A 28 -3.29 0.66 10.84
C CYS A 28 -2.06 0.81 9.94
N THR A 29 -1.37 -0.29 9.64
CA THR A 29 -0.49 -0.34 8.48
C THR A 29 -1.35 -0.73 7.30
N ASP A 30 -1.65 0.23 6.43
CA ASP A 30 -2.31 -0.03 5.16
C ASP A 30 -1.39 -0.91 4.31
N ASP A 31 -1.72 -2.20 4.18
CA ASP A 31 -1.02 -3.14 3.29
C ASP A 31 -1.53 -2.97 1.85
N CYS A 32 -1.44 -1.73 1.36
CA CYS A 32 -1.80 -1.38 0.00
C CYS A 32 -0.53 -1.26 -0.83
N PRO A 33 -0.51 -1.82 -2.05
CA PRO A 33 0.54 -1.48 -2.98
C PRO A 33 0.58 0.05 -3.14
N LEU A 34 1.77 0.62 -3.20
CA LEU A 34 1.96 2.07 -3.24
C LEU A 34 2.34 2.53 -4.65
N LYS A 35 1.82 3.68 -5.05
CA LYS A 35 2.33 4.47 -6.16
C LYS A 35 3.32 5.48 -5.59
N HIS A 36 4.52 5.50 -6.14
CA HIS A 36 5.54 6.47 -5.79
C HIS A 36 5.67 7.49 -6.91
N TYR A 37 6.00 8.72 -6.55
CA TYR A 37 6.22 9.81 -7.50
C TYR A 37 7.57 10.46 -7.24
N THR A 38 8.22 10.91 -8.31
CA THR A 38 9.51 11.57 -8.22
C THR A 38 9.37 12.94 -7.54
N SER A 39 10.30 13.27 -6.65
CA SER A 39 10.27 14.50 -5.85
C SER A 39 10.34 15.79 -6.67
N ASP A 40 11.07 15.77 -7.78
CA ASP A 40 11.35 16.99 -8.56
C ASP A 40 10.26 17.29 -9.59
N ARG A 41 9.64 16.25 -10.17
CA ARG A 41 8.73 16.41 -11.32
C ARG A 41 7.34 15.81 -11.11
N ASP A 42 7.11 15.15 -9.98
CA ASP A 42 5.84 14.48 -9.69
C ASP A 42 5.49 13.39 -10.72
N GLU A 43 6.50 12.79 -11.34
CA GLU A 43 6.34 11.72 -12.33
C GLU A 43 6.19 10.38 -11.61
N GLN A 44 5.20 9.57 -12.01
CA GLN A 44 4.97 8.25 -11.42
C GLN A 44 6.17 7.32 -11.68
N CYS A 45 6.62 6.68 -10.61
CA CYS A 45 7.62 5.62 -10.67
C CYS A 45 7.00 4.37 -11.32
N TYR A 46 7.72 3.78 -12.29
CA TYR A 46 7.34 2.48 -12.85
C TYR A 46 8.08 1.30 -12.23
N ASP A 47 9.05 1.57 -11.37
CA ASP A 47 9.72 0.57 -10.54
C ASP A 47 9.68 0.99 -9.06
N GLY A 48 10.19 0.11 -8.18
CA GLY A 48 10.16 0.33 -6.73
C GLY A 48 10.93 1.59 -6.31
N CYS A 49 10.46 2.24 -5.24
CA CYS A 49 11.18 3.32 -4.59
C CYS A 49 12.18 2.75 -3.58
N GLU A 50 13.43 2.55 -4.00
CA GLU A 50 14.39 1.67 -3.31
C GLU A 50 15.81 2.26 -3.23
N GLU A 51 16.53 1.87 -2.17
CA GLU A 51 17.97 2.12 -1.98
C GLU A 51 18.80 1.13 -2.80
N ARG A 52 19.04 1.45 -4.08
CA ARG A 52 19.86 0.60 -4.98
C ARG A 52 21.37 0.81 -4.76
N GLY A 53 21.82 0.67 -3.52
CA GLY A 53 23.22 0.88 -3.11
C GLY A 53 23.60 2.34 -2.78
N TYR A 54 22.60 3.19 -2.56
CA TYR A 54 22.74 4.58 -2.13
C TYR A 54 22.03 4.77 -0.78
N ASP A 55 22.32 5.87 -0.09
CA ASP A 55 21.68 6.27 1.18
C ASP A 55 20.36 7.03 0.98
N TYR A 56 19.83 7.01 -0.25
CA TYR A 56 18.56 7.59 -0.64
C TYR A 56 17.77 6.65 -1.56
N HIS A 57 16.46 6.78 -1.50
CA HIS A 57 15.51 6.05 -2.32
C HIS A 57 15.25 6.81 -3.62
N TRP A 58 15.19 6.06 -4.71
CA TRP A 58 14.94 6.61 -6.03
C TRP A 58 14.18 5.60 -6.88
N CYS A 59 13.69 6.05 -8.02
CA CYS A 59 12.97 5.23 -8.98
C CYS A 59 13.20 5.74 -10.40
N HIS A 60 12.76 4.97 -11.38
CA HIS A 60 12.65 5.38 -12.77
C HIS A 60 11.21 5.77 -13.11
N SER A 61 11.11 6.77 -13.98
CA SER A 61 9.89 7.28 -14.58
C SER A 61 10.06 7.38 -16.09
N THR A 62 8.97 7.67 -16.81
CA THR A 62 9.02 7.95 -18.25
C THR A 62 9.90 9.16 -18.62
N LYS A 63 10.27 10.01 -17.64
CA LYS A 63 11.16 11.16 -17.82
C LYS A 63 12.59 10.93 -17.29
N GLY A 64 12.94 9.69 -16.95
CA GLY A 64 14.24 9.31 -16.39
C GLY A 64 14.17 8.98 -14.90
N TRP A 65 15.32 8.93 -14.25
CA TRP A 65 15.41 8.65 -12.81
C TRP A 65 15.03 9.88 -11.97
N GLY A 66 14.55 9.65 -10.75
CA GLY A 66 14.29 10.70 -9.77
C GLY A 66 14.24 10.16 -8.34
N HIS A 67 14.48 11.04 -7.37
CA HIS A 67 14.31 10.73 -5.94
C HIS A 67 12.84 10.46 -5.65
N CYS A 68 12.56 9.59 -4.69
CA CYS A 68 11.19 9.29 -4.29
C CYS A 68 11.15 8.96 -2.80
N SER A 69 9.97 9.03 -2.20
CA SER A 69 9.79 8.61 -0.80
C SER A 69 9.32 7.17 -0.74
N PRO A 70 9.93 6.31 0.10
CA PRO A 70 9.52 4.90 0.25
C PRO A 70 8.17 4.73 0.96
N ARG A 71 7.69 5.77 1.64
CA ARG A 71 6.39 5.80 2.32
C ARG A 71 5.86 7.23 2.39
N LYS A 72 4.60 7.38 2.78
CA LYS A 72 3.98 8.70 2.93
C LYS A 72 4.68 9.52 4.03
N ASN A 73 4.91 10.81 3.77
CA ASN A 73 5.47 11.78 4.72
C ASN A 73 6.84 11.37 5.30
N VAL A 74 7.71 10.85 4.46
CA VAL A 74 9.16 10.79 4.73
C VAL A 74 9.94 11.43 3.61
N ASP A 75 11.16 11.86 3.88
CA ASP A 75 12.09 12.27 2.82
C ASP A 75 12.61 11.06 2.00
N ASP A 76 13.39 11.33 0.97
CA ASP A 76 14.02 10.33 0.10
C ASP A 76 15.07 9.48 0.85
N ASN A 77 15.58 9.93 2.00
CA ASN A 77 16.39 9.13 2.91
C ASN A 77 15.56 8.32 3.94
N GLY A 78 14.22 8.40 3.90
CA GLY A 78 13.32 7.67 4.80
C GLY A 78 13.10 8.28 6.19
N ASN A 79 13.63 9.49 6.44
CA ASN A 79 13.42 10.26 7.67
C ASN A 79 12.01 10.82 7.76
N ALA A 80 11.44 10.81 8.97
CA ALA A 80 10.09 11.31 9.21
C ALA A 80 9.97 12.82 9.00
N CYS A 81 8.95 13.21 8.23
CA CYS A 81 8.53 14.60 8.11
C CYS A 81 7.71 15.02 9.33
N ASP A 82 7.89 16.28 9.72
CA ASP A 82 7.09 16.99 10.71
C ASP A 82 5.63 17.11 10.23
N LYS A 83 4.67 16.96 11.13
CA LYS A 83 3.24 16.98 10.81
C LYS A 83 2.73 18.35 10.36
N ASP A 84 3.36 19.43 10.82
CA ASP A 84 2.99 20.80 10.45
C ASP A 84 3.56 21.19 9.08
N TYR A 85 4.61 20.49 8.65
CA TYR A 85 5.28 20.70 7.36
C TYR A 85 5.53 19.34 6.68
N PRO A 86 4.44 18.64 6.28
CA PRO A 86 4.50 17.33 5.64
C PRO A 86 5.17 17.38 4.26
N CYS A 87 5.16 16.26 3.53
CA CYS A 87 5.68 16.27 2.17
C CYS A 87 4.76 17.07 1.23
N ASP A 88 5.21 18.25 0.79
CA ASP A 88 4.44 19.12 -0.12
C ASP A 88 5.34 20.09 -0.92
N LYS A 89 4.72 20.82 -1.86
CA LYS A 89 5.33 21.96 -2.56
C LYS A 89 5.09 23.26 -1.79
N TYR A 90 6.12 23.70 -1.08
CA TYR A 90 6.14 24.99 -0.39
C TYR A 90 6.59 26.15 -1.30
N GLY A 91 6.05 26.20 -2.52
CA GLY A 91 6.38 27.23 -3.51
C GLY A 91 7.74 27.06 -4.22
N GLY A 92 8.42 25.94 -3.99
CA GLY A 92 9.64 25.54 -4.73
C GLY A 92 9.35 24.62 -5.92
N ASP A 93 10.41 24.27 -6.65
CA ASP A 93 10.32 23.42 -7.84
C ASP A 93 10.19 21.92 -7.53
N TYR A 94 10.42 21.52 -6.27
CA TYR A 94 10.37 20.12 -5.83
C TYR A 94 9.60 19.98 -4.51
N TYR A 95 9.14 18.76 -4.25
CA TYR A 95 8.50 18.38 -2.99
C TYR A 95 9.53 18.27 -1.86
N SER A 96 9.22 18.88 -0.73
CA SER A 96 10.09 18.86 0.46
C SER A 96 9.27 18.79 1.73
N CYS A 97 9.92 18.50 2.85
CA CYS A 97 9.30 18.55 4.16
C CYS A 97 10.29 18.99 5.23
N ARG A 98 9.78 19.50 6.36
CA ARG A 98 10.63 19.74 7.53
C ARG A 98 10.84 18.41 8.24
N LEU A 99 12.05 18.07 8.62
CA LEU A 99 12.32 16.83 9.34
C LEU A 99 12.01 16.99 10.83
N GLU A 100 11.54 15.93 11.50
CA GLU A 100 11.27 15.95 12.95
C GLU A 100 12.55 16.26 13.77
N LYS A 101 13.72 15.89 13.25
CA LYS A 101 15.03 16.18 13.85
C LYS A 101 15.56 17.59 13.52
N GLY A 102 14.78 18.38 12.79
CA GLY A 102 15.17 19.67 12.24
C GLY A 102 15.84 19.56 10.87
N GLY A 103 15.84 20.67 10.14
CA GLY A 103 16.29 20.73 8.74
C GLY A 103 15.17 20.44 7.75
N TRP A 104 15.52 20.41 6.47
CA TRP A 104 14.63 20.13 5.35
C TRP A 104 15.12 18.90 4.59
N GLY A 105 14.20 18.02 4.22
CA GLY A 105 14.45 16.86 3.36
C GLY A 105 13.64 16.97 2.08
N ARG A 106 14.17 16.41 0.99
CA ARG A 106 13.43 16.26 -0.27
C ARG A 106 12.53 15.03 -0.14
N CYS A 107 11.30 15.10 -0.63
CA CYS A 107 10.36 13.99 -0.50
C CYS A 107 9.57 13.82 -1.79
N GLY A 108 9.02 12.65 -2.05
CA GLY A 108 8.12 12.36 -3.18
C GLY A 108 6.70 12.09 -2.68
N ARG A 109 5.69 12.38 -3.52
CA ARG A 109 4.32 11.99 -3.22
C ARG A 109 4.21 10.46 -3.21
N VAL A 110 3.37 9.93 -2.32
CA VAL A 110 3.07 8.51 -2.21
C VAL A 110 1.57 8.33 -2.04
N GLU A 111 0.97 7.48 -2.88
CA GLU A 111 -0.46 7.22 -2.92
C GLU A 111 -0.76 5.71 -2.88
N SER A 112 -1.96 5.34 -2.44
CA SER A 112 -2.39 3.95 -2.48
C SER A 112 -2.78 3.53 -3.90
N LYS A 113 -2.25 2.41 -4.37
CA LYS A 113 -2.62 1.78 -5.64
C LYS A 113 -3.83 0.88 -5.43
N THR A 114 -5.02 1.44 -5.63
CA THR A 114 -6.29 0.70 -5.53
C THR A 114 -6.70 0.06 -6.85
N THR A 115 -6.29 0.62 -7.99
CA THR A 115 -6.54 0.04 -9.32
C THR A 115 -5.32 -0.71 -9.80
N ILE A 116 -5.51 -1.96 -10.20
CA ILE A 116 -4.51 -2.80 -10.85
C ILE A 116 -4.95 -3.05 -12.27
N TYR A 117 -4.14 -2.55 -13.19
CA TYR A 117 -4.22 -2.86 -14.59
C TYR A 117 -3.43 -4.14 -14.85
N GLN A 118 -4.02 -5.05 -15.61
CA GLN A 118 -3.34 -6.19 -16.19
C GLN A 118 -3.26 -5.99 -17.68
N THR A 119 -2.12 -6.39 -18.22
CA THR A 119 -1.81 -6.30 -19.64
C THR A 119 -2.61 -7.32 -20.44
N ILE A 120 -2.54 -7.23 -21.76
CA ILE A 120 -3.16 -8.21 -22.67
C ILE A 120 -2.65 -9.63 -22.44
N ASN A 121 -1.43 -9.79 -21.88
CA ASN A 121 -0.83 -11.08 -21.52
C ASN A 121 -0.97 -11.40 -20.03
N LEU A 122 -1.93 -10.76 -19.34
CA LEU A 122 -2.30 -11.03 -17.94
C LEU A 122 -1.19 -10.74 -16.92
N LYS A 123 -0.21 -9.90 -17.28
CA LYS A 123 0.80 -9.40 -16.33
C LYS A 123 0.33 -8.12 -15.66
N ASP A 124 0.55 -7.99 -14.36
CA ASP A 124 0.22 -6.78 -13.61
C ASP A 124 1.11 -5.62 -14.07
N CYS A 125 0.49 -4.47 -14.35
CA CYS A 125 1.19 -3.22 -14.60
C CYS A 125 1.83 -2.72 -13.29
N THR A 126 3.06 -2.23 -13.34
CA THR A 126 3.75 -1.60 -12.20
C THR A 126 3.33 -0.14 -12.04
N ASP A 127 3.13 0.58 -13.16
CA ASP A 127 2.56 1.93 -13.23
C ASP A 127 1.13 1.92 -13.80
N ASP A 128 0.59 3.13 -14.03
CA ASP A 128 -0.74 3.30 -14.60
C ASP A 128 -0.73 2.97 -16.10
N CYS A 129 -1.88 2.53 -16.61
CA CYS A 129 -2.05 2.24 -18.03
C CYS A 129 -2.14 3.56 -18.83
N GLN A 130 -1.07 3.89 -19.56
CA GLN A 130 -0.87 5.19 -20.20
C GLN A 130 -1.14 5.14 -21.70
N TYR A 131 -1.75 6.21 -22.24
CA TYR A 131 -1.97 6.35 -23.68
C TYR A 131 -0.70 6.79 -24.40
N HIS A 132 -0.36 6.12 -25.49
CA HIS A 132 0.75 6.45 -26.37
C HIS A 132 0.24 7.06 -27.68
N GLU A 133 0.23 8.39 -27.75
CA GLU A 133 -0.29 9.19 -28.88
C GLU A 133 0.18 8.72 -30.26
N SER A 134 1.49 8.50 -30.43
CA SER A 134 2.05 8.12 -31.73
C SER A 134 1.63 6.71 -32.17
N GLY A 135 1.41 5.82 -31.22
CA GLY A 135 1.03 4.42 -31.47
C GLY A 135 -0.48 4.19 -31.46
N LYS A 136 -1.25 5.12 -30.89
CA LYS A 136 -2.68 5.02 -30.65
C LYS A 136 -3.06 3.75 -29.87
N TYR A 137 -2.36 3.53 -28.78
CA TYR A 137 -2.61 2.41 -27.88
C TYR A 137 -2.26 2.75 -26.44
N PHE A 138 -2.77 1.96 -25.52
CA PHE A 138 -2.43 2.01 -24.11
C PHE A 138 -1.37 0.97 -23.75
N TRP A 139 -0.48 1.34 -22.85
CA TRP A 139 0.63 0.50 -22.41
C TRP A 139 1.03 0.82 -20.96
N CYS A 140 1.76 -0.09 -20.34
CA CYS A 140 2.32 0.08 -19.00
C CYS A 140 3.63 -0.70 -18.88
N HIS A 141 4.38 -0.42 -17.83
CA HIS A 141 5.53 -1.23 -17.44
C HIS A 141 5.09 -2.47 -16.67
N THR A 142 5.89 -3.53 -16.77
CA THR A 142 5.76 -4.78 -16.02
C THR A 142 7.13 -5.15 -15.46
N GLU A 143 7.20 -6.17 -14.61
CA GLU A 143 8.49 -6.69 -14.12
C GLU A 143 9.44 -7.13 -15.26
N ASP A 144 8.90 -7.53 -16.41
CA ASP A 144 9.66 -8.02 -17.57
C ASP A 144 9.93 -6.95 -18.65
N GLY A 145 9.53 -5.69 -18.42
CA GLY A 145 9.65 -4.61 -19.41
C GLY A 145 8.38 -3.79 -19.54
N TRP A 146 7.72 -3.86 -20.70
CA TRP A 146 6.46 -3.16 -20.96
C TRP A 146 5.52 -4.04 -21.79
N ASP A 147 4.22 -3.78 -21.70
CA ASP A 147 3.20 -4.49 -22.49
C ASP A 147 1.94 -3.61 -22.66
N TYR A 148 1.02 -4.05 -23.50
CA TYR A 148 -0.24 -3.36 -23.77
C TYR A 148 -1.25 -3.60 -22.66
N CYS A 149 -2.01 -2.59 -22.30
CA CYS A 149 -3.07 -2.65 -21.29
C CYS A 149 -4.30 -1.88 -21.79
N SER A 150 -5.39 -1.89 -21.03
CA SER A 150 -6.58 -1.04 -21.29
C SER A 150 -6.76 -0.04 -20.16
N SER A 151 -7.09 1.21 -20.48
CA SER A 151 -7.43 2.23 -19.47
C SER A 151 -8.79 1.98 -18.83
N ASP A 152 -9.71 1.39 -19.60
CA ASP A 152 -11.11 1.22 -19.23
C ASP A 152 -11.55 -0.24 -19.33
N PRO A 153 -12.47 -0.68 -18.45
CA PRO A 153 -12.99 -2.04 -18.50
C PRO A 153 -13.77 -2.23 -19.80
N ASP A 154 -13.70 -3.44 -20.35
CA ASP A 154 -14.39 -3.80 -21.59
C ASP A 154 -14.03 -2.89 -22.78
N HIS A 155 -12.81 -2.35 -22.79
CA HIS A 155 -12.19 -1.67 -23.94
C HIS A 155 -10.91 -2.39 -24.34
N THR A 156 -10.61 -2.39 -25.62
CA THR A 156 -9.35 -2.95 -26.13
C THR A 156 -8.17 -2.06 -25.75
N TYR A 157 -6.94 -2.53 -25.95
CA TYR A 157 -5.76 -1.72 -25.73
C TYR A 157 -5.66 -0.50 -26.68
N LYS A 158 -6.57 -0.39 -27.65
CA LYS A 158 -6.73 0.75 -28.59
C LYS A 158 -7.99 1.58 -28.33
N ASP A 159 -8.63 1.42 -27.17
CA ASP A 159 -9.86 2.11 -26.79
C ASP A 159 -11.11 1.74 -27.61
N VAL A 160 -11.13 0.54 -28.20
CA VAL A 160 -12.34 0.07 -28.92
C VAL A 160 -13.23 -0.67 -27.95
N THR A 161 -14.51 -0.30 -27.88
CA THR A 161 -15.46 -0.94 -26.97
C THR A 161 -15.71 -2.40 -27.33
N CYS A 162 -15.59 -3.28 -26.34
CA CYS A 162 -15.97 -4.69 -26.43
C CYS A 162 -17.49 -4.85 -26.51
N ARG A 163 -17.96 -5.89 -27.19
CA ARG A 163 -19.39 -6.19 -27.27
C ARG A 163 -19.96 -6.50 -25.87
N PRO A 164 -21.19 -6.05 -25.54
CA PRO A 164 -21.78 -6.32 -24.23
C PRO A 164 -21.92 -7.81 -23.87
N ASN A 165 -22.08 -8.68 -24.87
CA ASN A 165 -22.18 -10.14 -24.70
C ASN A 165 -20.82 -10.86 -24.74
N HIS A 166 -19.72 -10.14 -24.97
CA HIS A 166 -18.37 -10.68 -24.97
C HIS A 166 -17.41 -9.62 -24.44
N LYS A 167 -17.45 -9.46 -23.13
CA LYS A 167 -16.61 -8.55 -22.34
C LYS A 167 -15.12 -8.82 -22.51
N CYS A 168 -14.26 -7.98 -21.94
CA CYS A 168 -12.85 -8.30 -21.91
C CYS A 168 -12.59 -9.52 -21.00
N GLY A 169 -11.89 -10.54 -21.51
CA GLY A 169 -11.63 -11.76 -20.73
C GLY A 169 -10.58 -12.67 -21.34
N ALA A 170 -10.03 -13.57 -20.52
CA ALA A 170 -9.03 -14.54 -20.96
C ALA A 170 -9.63 -15.71 -21.75
N TYR A 171 -10.87 -16.12 -21.44
CA TYR A 171 -11.59 -17.19 -22.15
C TYR A 171 -10.80 -18.50 -22.31
N GLY A 172 -9.99 -18.86 -21.32
CA GLY A 172 -9.14 -20.06 -21.32
C GLY A 172 -7.77 -19.88 -21.98
N GLN A 173 -7.45 -18.67 -22.44
CA GLN A 173 -6.19 -18.31 -23.07
C GLN A 173 -5.20 -17.70 -22.06
N THR A 174 -3.93 -17.60 -22.46
CA THR A 174 -2.89 -16.87 -21.71
C THR A 174 -2.90 -15.36 -21.99
N TYR A 175 -3.92 -14.88 -22.70
CA TYR A 175 -4.11 -13.48 -23.05
C TYR A 175 -5.59 -13.14 -22.96
N SER A 176 -5.91 -11.86 -22.78
CA SER A 176 -7.28 -11.35 -22.75
C SER A 176 -7.67 -10.64 -24.04
N TRP A 177 -8.91 -10.87 -24.47
CA TRP A 177 -9.45 -10.37 -25.74
C TRP A 177 -10.97 -10.23 -25.66
N CYS A 178 -11.55 -9.58 -26.66
CA CYS A 178 -13.00 -9.48 -26.82
C CYS A 178 -13.40 -9.31 -28.29
N TYR A 179 -14.66 -9.57 -28.61
CA TYR A 179 -15.23 -9.12 -29.89
C TYR A 179 -15.55 -7.63 -29.81
N THR A 180 -15.26 -6.87 -30.85
CA THR A 180 -15.51 -5.42 -30.92
C THR A 180 -16.80 -5.12 -31.67
N THR A 181 -17.36 -3.92 -31.45
CA THR A 181 -18.57 -3.47 -32.13
C THR A 181 -18.38 -3.23 -33.62
N ASP A 182 -17.13 -3.03 -34.05
CA ASP A 182 -16.80 -2.77 -35.46
C ASP A 182 -16.59 -4.08 -36.23
N ASN A 183 -17.35 -4.27 -37.31
CA ASN A 183 -17.11 -5.23 -38.40
C ASN A 183 -16.93 -6.73 -38.05
N ASP A 184 -17.53 -7.24 -36.97
CA ASP A 184 -17.32 -8.64 -36.52
C ASP A 184 -15.85 -8.99 -36.22
N ASP A 185 -15.06 -7.97 -35.88
CA ASP A 185 -13.67 -8.10 -35.52
C ASP A 185 -13.50 -8.42 -34.02
N TRP A 186 -12.32 -8.92 -33.65
CA TRP A 186 -11.91 -9.13 -32.27
C TRP A 186 -10.56 -8.45 -32.05
N ASP A 187 -10.31 -7.99 -30.82
CA ASP A 187 -9.02 -7.41 -30.47
C ASP A 187 -8.66 -7.73 -29.01
N TYR A 188 -7.41 -7.46 -28.65
CA TYR A 188 -6.89 -7.70 -27.31
C TYR A 188 -7.33 -6.60 -26.34
N CYS A 189 -7.44 -6.95 -25.07
CA CYS A 189 -7.83 -6.00 -24.02
C CYS A 189 -7.11 -6.35 -22.72
N GLY A 190 -6.77 -5.35 -21.91
CA GLY A 190 -6.28 -5.54 -20.56
C GLY A 190 -7.41 -5.72 -19.55
N LEU A 191 -7.16 -6.46 -18.48
CA LEU A 191 -8.11 -6.60 -17.37
C LEU A 191 -7.86 -5.51 -16.33
N ILE A 192 -8.91 -5.04 -15.66
CA ILE A 192 -8.81 -4.02 -14.62
C ILE A 192 -9.48 -4.57 -13.37
N SER A 193 -8.77 -4.52 -12.25
CA SER A 193 -9.29 -4.92 -10.95
C SER A 193 -9.08 -3.81 -9.92
N THR A 194 -10.08 -3.60 -9.07
CA THR A 194 -9.97 -2.71 -7.93
C THR A 194 -9.71 -3.54 -6.68
N ARG A 195 -8.63 -3.25 -5.95
CA ARG A 195 -8.35 -3.83 -4.64
C ARG A 195 -8.78 -2.87 -3.55
N GLU A 196 -9.52 -3.40 -2.59
CA GLU A 196 -9.80 -2.70 -1.34
C GLU A 196 -8.59 -2.77 -0.42
N CYS A 197 -8.15 -1.62 0.04
CA CYS A 197 -7.17 -1.48 1.11
C CYS A 197 -7.76 -2.01 2.42
N LYS A 198 -7.16 -3.07 2.99
CA LYS A 198 -7.56 -3.60 4.29
C LYS A 198 -6.58 -3.16 5.37
N CYS A 199 -7.09 -2.47 6.38
CA CYS A 199 -6.36 -2.23 7.61
C CYS A 199 -6.27 -3.54 8.40
N SER A 200 -5.07 -4.07 8.58
CA SER A 200 -4.82 -5.11 9.57
C SER A 200 -4.46 -4.45 10.89
N PRO A 201 -5.30 -4.53 11.93
CA PRO A 201 -4.94 -3.98 13.23
C PRO A 201 -3.73 -4.72 13.79
N GLN A 202 -2.67 -3.97 14.07
CA GLN A 202 -1.49 -4.49 14.76
C GLN A 202 -1.90 -4.86 16.18
N THR A 203 -2.20 -6.15 16.41
CA THR A 203 -2.32 -6.66 17.78
C THR A 203 -0.92 -6.66 18.37
N SER A 204 -0.62 -5.63 19.17
CA SER A 204 0.55 -5.64 20.04
C SER A 204 0.34 -6.76 21.05
N SER A 205 0.85 -7.95 20.73
CA SER A 205 0.99 -9.03 21.71
C SER A 205 2.02 -8.57 22.74
N LYS A 206 1.53 -7.90 23.79
CA LYS A 206 2.21 -7.92 25.07
C LYS A 206 2.23 -9.38 25.47
N THR A 207 3.36 -10.04 25.26
CA THR A 207 3.65 -11.34 25.85
C THR A 207 3.64 -11.13 27.36
N ASP A 208 2.51 -11.42 28.00
CA ASP A 208 2.46 -11.51 29.45
C ASP A 208 3.44 -12.63 29.85
N ARG A 209 4.44 -12.22 30.62
CA ARG A 209 5.38 -13.08 31.33
C ARG A 209 4.56 -13.86 32.36
N GLU A 210 4.06 -15.03 31.98
CA GLU A 210 3.56 -15.99 32.97
C GLU A 210 4.72 -16.84 33.49
N GLN A 211 4.89 -16.79 34.81
CA GLN A 211 5.93 -17.45 35.57
C GLN A 211 5.70 -18.98 35.56
N GLY A 212 6.53 -19.71 34.82
CA GLY A 212 6.63 -21.17 34.93
C GLY A 212 7.83 -21.57 35.80
N GLY A 213 7.55 -22.12 36.99
CA GLY A 213 8.54 -22.72 37.91
C GLY A 213 9.13 -24.05 37.40
N PRO A 214 10.01 -24.69 38.21
CA PRO A 214 11.28 -25.22 37.72
C PRO A 214 11.24 -26.61 37.09
N GLU A 215 12.24 -26.79 36.23
CA GLU A 215 12.66 -27.99 35.52
C GLU A 215 12.78 -29.22 36.42
N ARG A 216 12.28 -30.36 35.91
CA ARG A 216 12.71 -31.68 36.37
C ARG A 216 13.28 -32.44 35.19
N GLU A 217 14.60 -32.42 35.16
CA GLU A 217 15.53 -33.26 34.42
C GLU A 217 15.13 -34.74 34.53
N THR A 218 14.86 -35.37 33.38
CA THR A 218 15.11 -36.81 33.23
C THR A 218 15.73 -37.03 31.85
N ASP A 219 17.00 -37.38 31.94
CA ASP A 219 17.90 -37.78 30.88
C ASP A 219 17.44 -39.13 30.30
N HIS A 220 17.27 -39.23 28.98
CA HIS A 220 17.34 -40.53 28.31
C HIS A 220 17.88 -40.42 26.87
N PHE A 221 19.19 -40.58 26.82
CA PHE A 221 20.00 -41.08 25.72
C PHE A 221 19.29 -42.18 24.90
N LEU A 222 19.22 -42.03 23.55
CA LEU A 222 19.94 -42.90 22.59
C LEU A 222 19.64 -42.54 21.10
N GLN A 223 20.69 -42.05 20.45
CA GLN A 223 21.24 -42.50 19.15
C GLN A 223 20.40 -42.51 17.85
N ARG A 224 20.76 -41.52 17.01
CA ARG A 224 21.18 -41.62 15.60
C ARG A 224 21.11 -43.01 14.96
N ARG A 225 20.36 -43.13 13.86
CA ARG A 225 20.78 -43.80 12.60
C ARG A 225 20.09 -43.17 11.37
N ARG A 226 20.89 -42.53 10.51
CA ARG A 226 20.78 -42.67 9.03
C ARG A 226 21.55 -43.94 8.62
N PRO A 227 21.64 -44.40 7.35
CA PRO A 227 20.84 -44.13 6.13
C PRO A 227 20.41 -45.41 5.36
N LYS A 228 19.43 -45.30 4.45
CA LYS A 228 19.57 -45.50 2.99
C LYS A 228 18.20 -45.35 2.34
#